data_AF-A9ZRK7-F1
#
_entry.id   AF-A9ZRK7-F1
#
_cell.length_a   1.000
_cell.length_b   1.000
_cell.length_c   1.000
_cell.angle_alpha   90.00
_cell.angle_beta   90.00
_cell.angle_gamma   90.00
#
_symmetry.space_group_name_H-M   'P 1'
#
loop_
_entity.id
_entity.type
_entity.pdbx_description
1 polymer ?
#
loop_
_entity_poly.entity_id
_entity_poly.type
_entity_poly.pdbx_seq_one_letter_code
_entity_poly.pdbx_strand_id
1 'polypeptide(L)'
;NACGLSCDSSGSAAFKNVLAALYNSPSRNGKIITAAITADDTPGGHIDATDYLGASTYVNWFDVMTYDYFGAFSAAGPTAPHSPLSSYAGIPTAGWDTQDSIAYLRGKGIPASKLGFGIGF
;
A
#
# COMPACT_ATOMS: atom_id res chain seq x y z
N ASN A 1 3.47 -12.18 -0.86
CA ASN A 1 3.90 -12.65 -2.20
C ASN A 1 5.00 -11.77 -2.73
N ALA A 2 5.95 -11.41 -1.87
CA ALA A 2 7.04 -10.48 -2.15
C ALA A 2 8.11 -10.69 -1.08
N CYS A 3 9.31 -10.16 -1.31
CA CYS A 3 10.43 -10.26 -0.40
C CYS A 3 10.83 -8.89 0.14
N GLY A 4 11.07 -8.83 1.45
CA GLY A 4 11.74 -7.72 2.13
C GLY A 4 12.86 -8.28 2.99
N LEU A 5 12.77 -8.13 4.32
CA LEU A 5 13.67 -8.83 5.26
C LEU A 5 13.51 -10.35 5.20
N SER A 6 12.27 -10.81 5.00
CA SER A 6 11.92 -12.19 4.68
C SER A 6 10.91 -12.20 3.54
N CYS A 7 10.74 -13.35 2.90
CA CYS A 7 9.79 -13.53 1.82
C CYS A 7 8.47 -14.09 2.33
N ASP A 8 7.35 -13.51 1.90
CA ASP A 8 6.01 -14.09 2.05
C ASP A 8 5.56 -14.71 0.73
N SER A 9 5.01 -15.92 0.79
CA SER A 9 4.48 -16.68 -0.35
C SER A 9 3.04 -17.18 -0.12
N SER A 10 2.27 -16.49 0.72
CA SER A 10 0.93 -16.93 1.17
C SER A 10 -0.17 -16.93 0.08
N GLY A 11 0.11 -16.43 -1.13
CA GLY A 11 -0.86 -16.26 -2.22
C GLY A 11 -1.58 -14.90 -2.17
N SER A 12 -2.00 -14.38 -3.33
CA SER A 12 -2.56 -13.01 -3.45
C SER A 12 -3.86 -12.81 -2.67
N ALA A 13 -4.58 -13.90 -2.38
CA ALA A 13 -5.82 -13.89 -1.61
C ALA A 13 -5.62 -13.89 -0.08
N ALA A 14 -4.40 -14.16 0.42
CA ALA A 14 -4.17 -14.35 1.85
C ALA A 14 -4.59 -13.14 2.69
N PHE A 15 -4.19 -11.93 2.26
CA PHE A 15 -4.53 -10.69 2.95
C PHE A 15 -6.06 -10.47 3.01
N LYS A 16 -6.75 -10.66 1.88
CA LYS A 16 -8.22 -10.62 1.82
C LYS A 16 -8.85 -11.63 2.78
N ASN A 17 -8.33 -12.85 2.85
CA ASN A 17 -8.88 -13.90 3.71
C ASN A 17 -8.74 -13.56 5.19
N VAL A 18 -7.61 -12.96 5.60
CA VAL A 18 -7.43 -12.47 6.96
C VAL A 18 -8.43 -11.36 7.28
N LEU A 19 -8.59 -10.39 6.39
CA LEU A 19 -9.56 -9.30 6.58
C LEU A 19 -11.01 -9.81 6.60
N ALA A 20 -11.36 -10.78 5.77
CA ALA A 20 -12.66 -11.43 5.79
C ALA A 20 -12.91 -12.17 7.11
N ALA A 21 -11.90 -12.84 7.67
CA ALA A 21 -12.00 -13.51 8.97
C ALA A 21 -12.22 -12.49 10.11
N LEU A 22 -11.50 -11.36 10.10
CA LEU A 22 -11.72 -10.27 11.05
C LEU A 22 -13.12 -9.65 10.87
N TYR A 23 -13.55 -9.43 9.63
CA TYR A 23 -14.85 -8.87 9.29
C TYR A 23 -16.01 -9.72 9.81
N ASN A 24 -15.88 -11.04 9.71
CA ASN A 24 -16.89 -12.02 10.13
C ASN A 24 -16.74 -12.47 11.60
N SER A 25 -15.74 -11.95 12.32
CA SER A 25 -15.52 -12.31 13.72
C SER A 25 -16.65 -11.78 14.61
N PRO A 26 -17.20 -12.58 15.55
CA PRO A 26 -18.14 -12.10 16.55
C PRO A 26 -17.60 -10.92 17.37
N SER A 27 -16.28 -10.85 17.56
CA SER A 27 -15.58 -9.81 18.31
C SER A 27 -15.54 -8.45 17.61
N ARG A 28 -15.98 -8.37 16.34
CA ARG A 28 -16.00 -7.13 15.58
C ARG A 28 -17.12 -6.18 16.00
N ASN A 29 -18.22 -6.67 16.58
CA ASN A 29 -19.42 -5.85 16.80
C ASN A 29 -19.09 -4.44 17.37
N GLY A 30 -19.48 -3.39 16.63
CA GLY A 30 -19.21 -1.99 16.98
C GLY A 30 -17.78 -1.48 16.69
N LYS A 31 -16.92 -2.24 16.02
CA LYS A 31 -15.51 -1.87 15.73
C LYS A 31 -15.26 -1.66 14.25
N ILE A 32 -14.29 -0.79 13.96
CA ILE A 32 -13.77 -0.57 12.61
C ILE A 32 -12.63 -1.55 12.31
N ILE A 33 -12.45 -1.87 11.02
CA ILE A 33 -11.30 -2.60 10.53
C ILE A 33 -10.63 -1.70 9.50
N THR A 34 -9.38 -1.33 9.74
CA THR A 34 -8.54 -0.65 8.75
C THR A 34 -7.30 -1.49 8.54
N ALA A 35 -6.54 -1.19 7.48
CA ALA A 35 -5.24 -1.80 7.29
C ALA A 35 -4.29 -0.82 6.62
N ALA A 36 -3.07 -0.73 7.14
CA ALA A 36 -1.98 -0.07 6.45
C ALA A 36 -1.51 -0.92 5.28
N ILE A 37 -1.30 -0.31 4.11
CA ILE A 37 -0.89 -1.01 2.89
C ILE A 37 0.30 -0.32 2.23
N THR A 38 1.07 -1.09 1.47
CA THR A 38 2.20 -0.57 0.68
C THR A 38 1.75 0.50 -0.33
N ALA A 39 2.66 1.40 -0.66
CA ALA A 39 2.52 2.35 -1.75
C ALA A 39 3.39 1.99 -2.98
N ASP A 40 4.00 0.80 -3.01
CA ASP A 40 4.80 0.37 -4.17
C ASP A 40 3.90 0.00 -5.36
N ASP A 41 3.82 0.94 -6.30
CA ASP A 41 3.03 0.91 -7.53
C ASP A 41 3.85 0.52 -8.77
N THR A 42 5.08 0.08 -8.58
CA THR A 42 5.90 -0.41 -9.69
C THR A 42 5.23 -1.60 -10.37
N PRO A 43 5.39 -1.77 -11.71
CA PRO A 43 4.85 -2.93 -12.41
C PRO A 43 5.37 -4.25 -11.82
N GLY A 44 4.47 -5.12 -11.35
CA GLY A 44 4.82 -6.36 -10.65
C GLY A 44 5.23 -6.16 -9.18
N GLY A 45 5.08 -4.94 -8.65
CA GLY A 45 5.43 -4.57 -7.28
C GLY A 45 4.44 -5.09 -6.22
N HIS A 46 4.58 -4.58 -5.01
CA HIS A 46 3.83 -5.11 -3.86
C HIS A 46 2.31 -4.88 -3.98
N ILE A 47 1.87 -3.81 -4.63
CA ILE A 47 0.43 -3.60 -4.89
C ILE A 47 -0.12 -4.68 -5.84
N ASP A 48 0.66 -5.14 -6.82
CA ASP A 48 0.25 -6.22 -7.74
C ASP A 48 0.21 -7.60 -7.09
N ALA A 49 0.99 -7.79 -6.04
CA ALA A 49 1.17 -9.09 -5.38
C ALA A 49 -0.03 -9.54 -4.51
N THR A 50 -1.06 -8.70 -4.37
CA THR A 50 -2.18 -8.88 -3.43
C THR A 50 -3.52 -8.43 -4.04
N ASP A 51 -4.60 -9.14 -3.73
CA ASP A 51 -5.98 -8.78 -4.11
C ASP A 51 -6.54 -7.65 -3.22
N TYR A 52 -6.03 -6.42 -3.39
CA TYR A 52 -6.48 -5.25 -2.64
C TYR A 52 -7.91 -4.82 -2.99
N LEU A 53 -8.38 -5.06 -4.23
CA LEU A 53 -9.76 -4.80 -4.62
C LEU A 53 -10.72 -5.68 -3.82
N GLY A 54 -10.49 -6.99 -3.81
CA GLY A 54 -11.29 -7.92 -3.01
C GLY A 54 -11.21 -7.62 -1.52
N ALA A 55 -10.00 -7.31 -1.01
CA ALA A 55 -9.78 -6.92 0.38
C ALA A 55 -10.53 -5.65 0.79
N SER A 56 -10.71 -4.68 -0.12
CA SER A 56 -11.38 -3.40 0.16
C SER A 56 -12.83 -3.54 0.64
N THR A 57 -13.47 -4.69 0.36
CA THR A 57 -14.82 -5.05 0.82
C THR A 57 -14.88 -5.24 2.34
N TYR A 58 -13.76 -5.60 2.97
CA TYR A 58 -13.70 -6.02 4.37
C TYR A 58 -13.08 -4.98 5.32
N VAL A 59 -12.64 -3.84 4.80
CA VAL A 59 -12.11 -2.73 5.60
C VAL A 59 -13.03 -1.52 5.52
N ASN A 60 -12.97 -0.65 6.51
CA ASN A 60 -13.53 0.68 6.48
C ASN A 60 -12.75 1.55 5.47
N TRP A 61 -11.42 1.55 5.56
CA TRP A 61 -10.47 2.14 4.60
C TRP A 61 -9.08 1.51 4.76
N PHE A 62 -8.19 1.79 3.82
CA PHE A 62 -6.77 1.52 3.87
C PHE A 62 -5.99 2.80 4.18
N ASP A 63 -4.97 2.66 5.01
CA ASP A 63 -3.97 3.69 5.28
C ASP A 63 -2.77 3.42 4.35
N VAL A 64 -2.72 4.09 3.20
CA VAL A 64 -1.68 3.89 2.19
C VAL A 64 -0.40 4.54 2.70
N MET A 65 0.66 3.75 2.88
CA MET A 65 1.93 4.19 3.44
C MET A 65 2.76 4.97 2.38
N THR A 66 2.28 6.14 1.98
CA THR A 66 2.88 7.03 0.96
C THR A 66 4.08 7.80 1.52
N TYR A 67 4.99 7.08 2.15
CA TYR A 67 6.23 7.55 2.76
C TYR A 67 7.26 6.44 2.69
N ASP A 68 8.51 6.76 3.03
CA ASP A 68 9.66 5.86 2.97
C ASP A 68 9.93 5.27 1.58
N TYR A 69 9.52 5.97 0.52
CA TYR A 69 9.90 5.65 -0.85
C TYR A 69 11.43 5.69 -1.02
N PHE A 70 12.09 6.66 -0.40
CA PHE A 70 13.54 6.82 -0.47
C PHE A 70 14.09 7.06 0.94
N GLY A 71 15.32 6.62 1.20
CA GLY A 71 15.92 6.80 2.51
C GLY A 71 17.37 6.35 2.57
N ALA A 72 17.98 6.47 3.75
CA ALA A 72 19.38 6.16 3.98
C ALA A 72 19.73 4.66 3.83
N PHE A 73 18.73 3.80 3.62
CA PHE A 73 18.96 2.41 3.22
C PHE A 73 19.68 2.29 1.86
N SER A 74 19.59 3.31 0.98
CA SER A 74 20.49 3.46 -0.17
C SER A 74 21.65 4.39 0.20
N ALA A 75 22.67 3.85 0.89
CA ALA A 75 23.76 4.65 1.44
C ALA A 75 24.60 5.39 0.37
N ALA A 76 24.68 4.86 -0.85
CA ALA A 76 25.37 5.50 -1.98
C ALA A 76 24.50 6.56 -2.69
N GLY A 77 23.28 6.81 -2.20
CA GLY A 77 22.31 7.69 -2.84
C GLY A 77 21.63 7.07 -4.07
N PRO A 78 21.04 7.89 -4.95
CA PRO A 78 20.89 9.35 -4.81
C PRO A 78 20.02 9.74 -3.61
N THR A 79 20.19 10.97 -3.09
CA THR A 79 19.26 11.53 -2.10
C THR A 79 17.94 11.91 -2.78
N ALA A 80 16.83 11.68 -2.10
CA ALA A 80 15.49 12.00 -2.58
C ALA A 80 14.54 12.22 -1.39
N PRO A 81 13.44 12.99 -1.55
CA PRO A 81 12.42 13.13 -0.51
C PRO A 81 11.75 11.79 -0.24
N HIS A 82 11.69 11.32 1.01
CA HIS A 82 11.09 10.02 1.33
C HIS A 82 9.57 9.94 1.10
N SER A 83 8.89 11.09 1.00
CA SER A 83 7.43 11.20 0.80
C SER A 83 7.12 12.35 -0.17
N PRO A 84 7.41 12.19 -1.47
CA PRO A 84 7.03 13.18 -2.47
C PRO A 84 5.52 13.09 -2.73
N LEU A 85 4.86 14.25 -2.87
CA LEU A 85 3.44 14.30 -3.24
C LEU A 85 3.23 13.91 -4.71
N SER A 86 4.13 14.35 -5.58
CA SER A 86 4.05 14.18 -7.04
C SER A 86 5.43 13.84 -7.60
N SER A 87 5.45 13.21 -8.78
CA SER A 87 6.68 12.96 -9.53
C SER A 87 7.47 14.23 -9.85
N TYR A 88 8.77 14.08 -10.09
CA TYR A 88 9.67 15.18 -10.43
C TYR A 88 10.80 14.72 -11.36
N ALA A 89 11.37 15.67 -12.12
CA ALA A 89 12.50 15.38 -12.99
C ALA A 89 13.69 14.85 -12.18
N GLY A 90 14.15 13.64 -12.51
CA GLY A 90 15.24 12.98 -11.78
C GLY A 90 14.82 12.19 -10.55
N ILE A 91 13.51 11.93 -10.35
CA ILE A 91 13.06 10.99 -9.31
C ILE A 91 13.76 9.62 -9.52
N PRO A 92 14.35 9.00 -8.48
CA PRO A 92 15.14 7.79 -8.68
C PRO A 92 14.32 6.58 -9.17
N THR A 93 13.07 6.49 -8.72
CA THR A 93 12.11 5.45 -9.13
C THR A 93 10.84 6.14 -9.60
N ALA A 94 10.44 5.93 -10.86
CA ALA A 94 9.17 6.45 -11.38
C ALA A 94 7.97 5.76 -10.69
N GLY A 95 6.91 6.51 -10.40
CA GLY A 95 5.73 6.04 -9.65
C GLY A 95 5.85 6.17 -8.13
N TRP A 96 7.06 6.32 -7.60
CA TRP A 96 7.29 6.42 -6.15
C TRP A 96 6.98 7.81 -5.59
N ASP A 97 5.72 8.21 -5.72
CA ASP A 97 5.11 9.39 -5.12
C ASP A 97 3.63 9.14 -4.77
N THR A 98 3.09 9.98 -3.89
CA THR A 98 1.74 9.83 -3.35
C THR A 98 0.66 9.82 -4.44
N GLN A 99 0.77 10.67 -5.45
CA GLN A 99 -0.25 10.80 -6.50
C GLN A 99 -0.32 9.54 -7.36
N ASP A 100 0.83 9.05 -7.81
CA ASP A 100 0.91 7.86 -8.66
C ASP A 100 0.45 6.61 -7.90
N SER A 101 0.89 6.42 -6.65
CA SER A 101 0.46 5.26 -5.84
C SER A 101 -1.05 5.23 -5.57
N ILE A 102 -1.65 6.39 -5.26
CA ILE A 102 -3.11 6.49 -5.07
C ILE A 102 -3.85 6.29 -6.40
N ALA A 103 -3.35 6.88 -7.49
CA ALA A 103 -3.93 6.68 -8.82
C ALA A 103 -3.89 5.22 -9.24
N TYR A 104 -2.80 4.51 -8.92
CA TYR A 104 -2.61 3.09 -9.23
C TYR A 104 -3.62 2.19 -8.49
N LEU A 105 -3.81 2.39 -7.18
CA LEU A 105 -4.85 1.69 -6.40
C LEU A 105 -6.26 1.97 -6.92
N ARG A 106 -6.54 3.23 -7.30
CA ARG A 106 -7.82 3.60 -7.92
C ARG A 106 -7.99 2.95 -9.30
N GLY A 107 -6.92 2.84 -10.08
CA GLY A 107 -6.90 2.15 -11.37
C GLY A 107 -7.21 0.65 -11.24
N LYS A 108 -6.90 0.04 -10.10
CA LYS A 108 -7.35 -1.31 -9.72
C LYS A 108 -8.82 -1.39 -9.30
N GLY A 109 -9.56 -0.28 -9.32
CA GLY A 109 -10.99 -0.23 -8.99
C GLY A 109 -11.30 0.04 -7.51
N ILE A 110 -10.29 0.31 -6.68
CA ILE A 110 -10.53 0.61 -5.25
C ILE A 110 -11.16 2.02 -5.14
N PRO A 111 -12.31 2.17 -4.45
CA PRO A 111 -12.95 3.47 -4.30
C PRO A 111 -12.06 4.46 -3.53
N ALA A 112 -12.06 5.73 -3.94
CA ALA A 112 -11.28 6.78 -3.25
C ALA A 112 -11.66 6.93 -1.77
N SER A 113 -12.93 6.70 -1.41
CA SER A 113 -13.40 6.71 -0.01
C SER A 113 -12.80 5.60 0.87
N LYS A 114 -12.10 4.63 0.27
CA LYS A 114 -11.37 3.56 0.96
C LYS A 114 -9.88 3.87 1.09
N LEU A 115 -9.38 5.02 0.65
CA LEU A 115 -7.95 5.30 0.58
C LEU A 115 -7.62 6.60 1.35
N GLY A 116 -6.91 6.48 2.45
CA GLY A 116 -6.21 7.60 3.11
C GLY A 116 -4.72 7.55 2.78
N PHE A 117 -4.13 8.66 2.36
CA PHE A 117 -2.67 8.75 2.15
C PHE A 117 -1.96 9.08 3.46
N GLY A 118 -0.74 8.60 3.61
CA GLY A 118 0.07 8.74 4.81
C GLY A 118 0.91 10.02 4.84
N ILE A 119 1.22 10.50 6.04
CA ILE A 119 2.16 11.60 6.31
C ILE A 119 3.15 11.14 7.37
N GLY A 120 4.45 11.18 7.06
CA GLY A 120 5.51 10.92 8.04
C GLY A 120 5.78 12.17 8.91
N PHE A 121 5.90 12.00 10.23
CA PHE A 121 6.18 13.06 11.21
C PHE A 121 7.58 12.92 11.81
#